data_AF-A0A2L2X4R3-F1
#
_entry.id   AF-A0A2L2X4R3-F1
#
_cell.length_a   1.000
_cell.length_b   1.000
_cell.length_c   1.000
_cell.angle_alpha   90.00
_cell.angle_beta   90.00
_cell.angle_gamma   90.00
#
_symmetry.space_group_name_H-M   'P 1'
#
loop_
_entity.id
_entity.type
_entity.pdbx_description
1 polymer ?
#
loop_
_entity_poly.entity_id
_entity_poly.type
_entity_poly.pdbx_seq_one_letter_code
_entity_poly.pdbx_strand_id
1 'polypeptide(L)'
;MGNLSAVENIFNFLSLELTEDAYVFFLNVKKSFNGNLELFEEFISCYLTIQKNGEVPEDLYRDFVIFFDSMLQIQDENKLLEQFARYVKYFLMLHFEYAREIEVTQMISEINKRGLRGAYPLMMELLEDYETALIDENSFVCLVENILDIAENKGEKDFARFGLMINQMLYNNGTSEKTRSCG
;
A
#
# COMPACT_ATOMS: atom_id res chain seq x y z
N MET A 1 7.22 24.48 -23.11
CA MET A 1 7.39 23.09 -22.66
C MET A 1 6.36 22.86 -21.57
N GLY A 2 5.44 21.92 -21.76
CA GLY A 2 4.44 21.61 -20.74
C GLY A 2 5.12 21.01 -19.51
N ASN A 3 4.60 21.32 -18.32
CA ASN A 3 5.10 20.71 -17.09
C ASN A 3 4.65 19.25 -17.09
N LEU A 4 5.60 18.31 -16.98
CA LEU A 4 5.30 16.88 -16.91
C LEU A 4 4.58 16.57 -15.59
N SER A 5 3.68 15.58 -15.59
CA SER A 5 3.08 15.04 -14.37
C SER A 5 4.14 14.43 -13.44
N ALA A 6 3.81 14.27 -12.16
CA ALA A 6 4.71 13.62 -11.19
C ALA A 6 5.09 12.21 -11.66
N VAL A 7 4.12 11.43 -12.15
CA VAL A 7 4.36 10.08 -12.68
C VAL A 7 5.30 10.09 -13.89
N GLU A 8 5.12 11.02 -14.84
CA GLU A 8 6.05 11.14 -15.98
C GLU A 8 7.48 11.48 -15.54
N ASN A 9 7.63 12.36 -14.54
CA ASN A 9 8.94 12.67 -13.97
C ASN A 9 9.57 11.46 -13.26
N ILE A 10 8.76 10.65 -12.56
CA ILE A 10 9.21 9.38 -11.99
C ILE A 10 9.74 8.44 -13.07
N PHE A 11 9.01 8.24 -14.18
CA PHE A 11 9.48 7.37 -15.27
C PHE A 11 10.76 7.90 -15.94
N ASN A 12 10.89 9.22 -16.09
CA ASN A 12 12.13 9.81 -16.59
C ASN A 12 13.31 9.54 -15.64
N PHE A 13 13.13 9.73 -14.34
CA PHE A 13 14.13 9.41 -13.32
C PHE A 13 14.52 7.92 -13.38
N LEU A 14 13.55 7.02 -13.36
CA LEU A 14 13.80 5.57 -13.42
C LEU A 14 14.57 5.18 -14.68
N SER A 15 14.31 5.82 -15.83
CA SER A 15 15.04 5.53 -17.07
C SER A 15 16.53 5.92 -17.04
N LEU A 16 16.90 6.82 -16.13
CA LEU A 16 18.28 7.32 -15.98
C LEU A 16 19.04 6.56 -14.89
N GLU A 17 18.37 6.23 -13.79
CA GLU A 17 19.02 5.62 -12.62
C GLU A 17 19.06 4.09 -12.65
N LEU A 18 18.13 3.44 -13.36
CA LEU A 18 17.99 1.99 -13.32
C LEU A 18 18.72 1.26 -14.45
N THR A 19 19.00 -0.02 -14.20
CA THR A 19 19.35 -0.97 -15.26
C THR A 19 18.21 -1.10 -16.29
N GLU A 20 18.53 -1.51 -17.52
CA GLU A 20 17.53 -1.66 -18.58
C GLU A 20 16.42 -2.66 -18.17
N ASP A 21 16.79 -3.79 -17.56
CA ASP A 21 15.84 -4.80 -17.09
C ASP A 21 14.92 -4.26 -15.99
N ALA A 22 15.47 -3.52 -15.02
CA ALA A 22 14.69 -2.86 -13.97
C ALA A 22 13.75 -1.79 -14.53
N TYR A 23 14.20 -1.01 -15.52
CA TYR A 23 13.33 -0.05 -16.18
C TYR A 23 12.20 -0.72 -16.97
N VAL A 24 12.49 -1.80 -17.69
CA VAL A 24 11.48 -2.63 -18.39
C VAL A 24 10.46 -3.20 -17.40
N PHE A 25 10.88 -3.60 -16.21
CA PHE A 25 9.97 -3.99 -15.14
C PHE A 25 8.96 -2.88 -14.83
N PHE A 26 9.39 -1.64 -14.61
CA PHE A 26 8.48 -0.52 -14.35
C PHE A 26 7.54 -0.22 -15.52
N LEU A 27 8.00 -0.37 -16.77
CA LEU A 27 7.14 -0.25 -17.94
C LEU A 27 6.06 -1.34 -17.98
N ASN A 28 6.36 -2.55 -17.51
CA ASN A 28 5.37 -3.62 -17.40
C ASN A 28 4.40 -3.39 -16.24
N VAL A 29 4.87 -2.86 -15.11
CA VAL A 29 3.98 -2.40 -14.04
C VAL A 29 3.04 -1.33 -14.59
N LYS A 30 3.52 -0.29 -15.28
CA LYS A 30 2.65 0.73 -15.89
C LYS A 30 1.52 0.13 -16.76
N LYS A 31 1.80 -0.96 -17.47
CA LYS A 31 0.79 -1.67 -18.29
C LYS A 31 -0.26 -2.40 -17.46
N SER A 32 0.06 -2.91 -16.26
CA SER A 32 -0.94 -3.55 -15.38
C SER A 32 -2.00 -2.57 -14.88
N PHE A 33 -1.67 -1.28 -14.86
CA PHE A 33 -2.61 -0.18 -14.61
C PHE A 33 -3.39 0.24 -15.87
N ASN A 34 -3.32 -0.54 -16.96
CA ASN A 34 -3.92 -0.22 -18.27
C ASN A 34 -3.51 1.15 -18.82
N GLY A 35 -2.32 1.65 -18.44
CA GLY A 35 -1.85 2.98 -18.80
C GLY A 35 -2.55 4.13 -18.06
N ASN A 36 -3.41 3.85 -17.07
CA ASN A 36 -4.03 4.85 -16.23
C ASN A 36 -2.99 5.46 -15.26
N LEU A 37 -2.50 6.64 -15.61
CA LEU A 37 -1.48 7.34 -14.83
C LEU A 37 -2.00 7.84 -13.49
N GLU A 38 -3.28 8.21 -13.37
CA GLU A 38 -3.88 8.64 -12.11
C GLU A 38 -3.95 7.48 -11.11
N LEU A 39 -4.31 6.28 -11.59
CA LEU A 39 -4.33 5.10 -10.73
C LEU A 39 -2.92 4.66 -10.32
N PHE A 40 -1.94 4.80 -11.22
CA PHE A 40 -0.54 4.57 -10.88
C PHE A 40 -0.05 5.61 -9.86
N GLU A 41 -0.45 6.87 -9.99
CA GLU A 41 -0.16 7.94 -9.04
C GLU A 41 -0.72 7.62 -7.63
N GLU A 42 -1.98 7.18 -7.57
CA GLU A 42 -2.64 6.74 -6.34
C GLU A 42 -1.87 5.57 -5.68
N PHE A 43 -1.42 4.60 -6.48
CA PHE A 43 -0.58 3.52 -6.00
C PHE A 43 0.76 4.01 -5.42
N ILE A 44 1.50 4.87 -6.13
CA ILE A 44 2.78 5.39 -5.63
C ILE A 44 2.56 6.16 -4.32
N SER A 45 1.48 6.93 -4.22
CA SER A 45 1.13 7.67 -3.00
C SER A 45 0.88 6.71 -1.83
N CYS A 46 0.09 5.65 -2.05
CA CYS A 46 -0.18 4.64 -1.03
C CYS A 46 1.10 3.89 -0.62
N TYR A 47 1.90 3.47 -1.60
CA TYR A 47 3.15 2.77 -1.37
C TYR A 47 4.12 3.63 -0.55
N LEU A 48 4.35 4.89 -0.94
CA LEU A 48 5.21 5.80 -0.19
C LEU A 48 4.66 6.09 1.20
N THR A 49 3.34 6.15 1.37
CA THR A 49 2.73 6.29 2.70
C THR A 49 3.14 5.14 3.62
N ILE A 50 3.14 3.89 3.13
CA ILE A 50 3.63 2.74 3.89
C ILE A 50 5.11 2.90 4.21
N GLN A 51 5.93 3.22 3.20
CA GLN A 51 7.39 3.33 3.37
C GLN A 51 7.81 4.50 4.28
N LYS A 52 6.96 5.53 4.40
CA LYS A 52 7.16 6.69 5.28
C LYS A 52 6.39 6.56 6.60
N ASN A 53 6.10 5.34 7.05
CA ASN A 53 5.40 5.06 8.31
C ASN A 53 4.09 5.85 8.44
N GLY A 54 3.22 5.78 7.44
CA GLY A 54 1.91 6.42 7.44
C GLY A 54 1.89 7.92 7.10
N GLU A 55 3.03 8.53 6.81
CA GLU A 55 3.07 9.93 6.33
C GLU A 55 2.77 10.01 4.83
N VAL A 56 1.65 10.66 4.49
CA VAL A 56 1.24 10.90 3.10
C VAL A 56 2.27 11.82 2.41
N PRO A 57 2.74 11.50 1.18
CA PRO A 57 3.69 12.34 0.47
C PRO A 57 3.11 13.73 0.13
N GLU A 58 3.92 14.77 0.32
CA GLU A 58 3.55 16.16 -0.03
C GLU A 58 3.91 16.49 -1.48
N ASP A 59 5.01 15.93 -1.98
CA ASP A 59 5.48 16.05 -3.36
C ASP A 59 5.86 14.65 -3.85
N LEU A 60 4.94 14.03 -4.59
CA LEU A 60 5.04 12.63 -4.97
C LEU A 60 6.34 12.30 -5.72
N TYR A 61 6.76 13.15 -6.65
CA TYR A 61 7.99 12.91 -7.41
C TYR A 61 9.21 13.00 -6.50
N ARG A 62 9.30 14.08 -5.71
CA ARG A 62 10.44 14.30 -4.82
C ARG A 62 10.53 13.22 -3.74
N ASP A 63 9.40 12.88 -3.13
CA ASP A 63 9.32 11.84 -2.10
C ASP A 63 9.68 10.46 -2.69
N PHE A 64 9.26 10.16 -3.92
CA PHE A 64 9.65 8.92 -4.61
C PHE A 64 11.16 8.85 -4.83
N VAL A 65 11.77 9.90 -5.39
CA VAL A 65 13.22 9.93 -5.65
C VAL A 65 14.01 9.75 -4.35
N ILE A 66 13.66 10.49 -3.30
CA ILE A 66 14.34 10.38 -2.00
C ILE A 66 14.24 8.97 -1.43
N PHE A 67 13.04 8.38 -1.44
CA PHE A 67 12.83 7.01 -0.99
C PHE A 67 13.67 6.04 -1.82
N PHE A 68 13.55 6.10 -3.15
CA PHE A 68 14.12 5.11 -4.05
C PHE A 68 15.66 5.12 -4.01
N ASP A 69 16.27 6.31 -4.07
CA ASP A 69 17.72 6.48 -3.91
C ASP A 69 18.19 5.93 -2.57
N SER A 70 17.50 6.25 -1.48
CA SER A 70 17.85 5.78 -0.14
C SER A 70 17.78 4.25 -0.05
N MET A 71 16.76 3.63 -0.67
CA MET A 71 16.62 2.17 -0.67
C MET A 71 17.72 1.49 -1.47
N LEU A 72 18.08 2.01 -2.66
CA LEU A 72 19.16 1.42 -3.46
C LEU A 72 20.54 1.47 -2.76
N GLN A 73 20.74 2.36 -1.78
CA GLN A 73 21.96 2.38 -0.96
C GLN A 73 21.98 1.28 0.12
N ILE A 74 20.83 0.77 0.53
CA ILE A 74 20.71 -0.16 1.68
C ILE A 74 20.25 -1.56 1.31
N GLN A 75 19.62 -1.75 0.14
CA GLN A 75 19.15 -3.04 -0.33
C GLN A 75 19.46 -3.28 -1.81
N ASP A 76 19.52 -4.55 -2.18
CA ASP A 76 19.69 -4.99 -3.56
C ASP A 76 18.52 -4.54 -4.45
N GLU A 77 18.82 -4.12 -5.68
CA GLU A 77 17.84 -3.63 -6.66
C GLU A 77 16.72 -4.65 -6.88
N ASN A 78 17.04 -5.94 -7.06
CA ASN A 78 16.02 -6.96 -7.32
C ASN A 78 15.09 -7.14 -6.12
N LYS A 79 15.61 -7.06 -4.89
CA LYS A 79 14.78 -7.13 -3.68
C LYS A 79 13.81 -5.95 -3.58
N LEU A 80 14.27 -4.74 -3.95
CA LEU A 80 13.41 -3.56 -4.02
C LEU A 80 12.29 -3.77 -5.06
N LEU A 81 12.63 -4.27 -6.26
CA LEU A 81 11.65 -4.54 -7.31
C LEU A 81 10.66 -5.64 -6.92
N GLU A 82 11.12 -6.71 -6.26
CA GLU A 82 10.26 -7.78 -5.74
C GLU A 82 9.27 -7.26 -4.70
N GLN A 83 9.73 -6.42 -3.77
CA GLN A 83 8.86 -5.76 -2.79
C GLN A 83 7.83 -4.87 -3.51
N PHE A 84 8.29 -4.03 -4.44
CA PHE A 84 7.42 -3.15 -5.21
C PHE A 84 6.36 -3.93 -5.98
N ALA A 85 6.72 -5.06 -6.61
CA ALA A 85 5.80 -5.92 -7.33
C ALA A 85 4.68 -6.50 -6.44
N ARG A 86 4.99 -6.89 -5.19
CA ARG A 86 3.98 -7.37 -4.24
C ARG A 86 2.98 -6.27 -3.90
N TYR A 87 3.47 -5.07 -3.61
CA TYR A 87 2.58 -3.94 -3.32
C TYR A 87 1.76 -3.48 -4.53
N VAL A 88 2.29 -3.59 -5.76
CA VAL A 88 1.48 -3.43 -6.99
C VAL A 88 0.34 -4.46 -7.00
N LYS A 89 0.63 -5.74 -6.75
CA LYS A 89 -0.39 -6.80 -6.68
C LYS A 89 -1.47 -6.44 -5.67
N TYR A 90 -1.10 -6.08 -4.43
CA TYR A 90 -2.08 -5.76 -3.37
C TYR A 90 -2.93 -4.55 -3.70
N PHE A 91 -2.33 -3.48 -4.23
CA PHE A 91 -3.09 -2.31 -4.65
C PHE A 91 -4.11 -2.65 -5.75
N LEU A 92 -3.71 -3.44 -6.74
CA LEU A 92 -4.62 -3.85 -7.82
C LEU A 92 -5.72 -4.79 -7.32
N MET A 93 -5.42 -5.69 -6.37
CA MET A 93 -6.44 -6.51 -5.68
C MET A 93 -7.49 -5.65 -4.99
N LEU A 94 -7.07 -4.59 -4.28
CA LEU A 94 -7.96 -3.65 -3.63
C LEU A 94 -8.80 -2.88 -4.66
N HIS A 95 -8.16 -2.35 -5.69
CA HIS A 95 -8.82 -1.50 -6.68
C HIS A 95 -9.85 -2.25 -7.54
N PHE A 96 -9.51 -3.47 -7.95
CA PHE A 96 -10.35 -4.29 -8.83
C PHE A 96 -11.21 -5.31 -8.08
N GLU A 97 -11.18 -5.29 -6.75
CA GLU A 97 -11.96 -6.18 -5.89
C GLU A 97 -11.78 -7.65 -6.25
N TYR A 98 -10.52 -8.10 -6.31
CA TYR A 98 -10.20 -9.50 -6.52
C TYR A 98 -9.23 -10.02 -5.47
N ALA A 99 -9.59 -11.14 -4.85
CA ALA A 99 -8.69 -12.02 -4.12
C ALA A 99 -9.06 -13.47 -4.45
N ARG A 100 -8.21 -14.42 -4.03
CA ARG A 100 -8.51 -15.84 -4.24
C ARG A 100 -9.63 -16.29 -3.31
N GLU A 101 -9.62 -15.80 -2.07
CA GLU A 101 -10.55 -16.13 -1.01
C GLU A 101 -11.75 -15.19 -1.03
N ILE A 102 -12.94 -15.75 -0.85
CA ILE A 102 -14.20 -15.01 -1.02
C ILE A 102 -14.41 -14.05 0.14
N GLU A 103 -14.03 -14.44 1.35
CA GLU A 103 -14.08 -13.62 2.56
C GLU A 103 -13.17 -12.39 2.45
N VAL A 104 -11.94 -12.57 1.96
CA VAL A 104 -11.00 -11.47 1.69
C VAL A 104 -11.59 -10.52 0.65
N THR A 105 -12.14 -11.06 -0.44
CA THR A 105 -12.78 -10.26 -1.49
C THR A 105 -13.97 -9.45 -0.94
N GLN A 106 -14.80 -10.05 -0.09
CA GLN A 106 -15.93 -9.36 0.56
C GLN A 106 -15.47 -8.20 1.43
N MET A 107 -14.40 -8.37 2.20
CA MET A 107 -13.82 -7.31 3.03
C MET A 107 -13.31 -6.14 2.18
N ILE A 108 -12.63 -6.43 1.07
CA ILE A 108 -12.19 -5.43 0.11
C ILE A 108 -13.38 -4.67 -0.48
N SER A 109 -14.42 -5.38 -0.93
CA SER A 109 -15.62 -4.76 -1.49
C SER A 109 -16.33 -3.85 -0.48
N GLU A 110 -16.37 -4.21 0.81
CA GLU A 110 -17.00 -3.34 1.83
C GLU A 110 -16.19 -2.08 2.11
N ILE A 111 -14.85 -2.15 2.13
CA ILE A 111 -13.98 -0.96 2.19
C ILE A 111 -14.27 -0.02 1.01
N ASN A 112 -14.33 -0.56 -0.21
CA ASN A 112 -14.56 0.23 -1.42
C ASN A 112 -15.97 0.83 -1.49
N LYS A 113 -17.00 0.05 -1.15
CA LYS A 113 -18.40 0.49 -1.10
C LYS A 113 -18.63 1.65 -0.13
N ARG A 114 -17.84 1.71 0.94
CA ARG A 114 -17.85 2.81 1.92
C ARG A 114 -16.97 3.99 1.52
N GLY A 115 -16.26 3.91 0.40
CA GLY A 115 -15.39 4.96 -0.11
C GLY A 115 -14.09 5.13 0.67
N LEU A 116 -13.69 4.16 1.50
CA LEU A 116 -12.57 4.27 2.44
C LEU A 116 -11.19 4.08 1.78
N ARG A 117 -10.95 4.77 0.66
CA ARG A 117 -9.68 4.67 -0.09
C ARG A 117 -8.47 5.12 0.73
N GLY A 118 -8.66 6.02 1.70
CA GLY A 118 -7.61 6.40 2.65
C GLY A 118 -7.09 5.24 3.52
N ALA A 119 -7.80 4.11 3.59
CA ALA A 119 -7.36 2.90 4.27
C ALA A 119 -6.49 1.98 3.39
N TYR A 120 -6.34 2.26 2.10
CA TYR A 120 -5.58 1.39 1.18
C TYR A 120 -4.15 1.10 1.63
N PRO A 121 -3.34 2.08 2.12
CA PRO A 121 -2.01 1.79 2.63
C PRO A 121 -2.00 0.68 3.71
N LEU A 122 -2.89 0.79 4.69
CA LEU A 122 -3.03 -0.20 5.76
C LEU A 122 -3.53 -1.55 5.23
N MET A 123 -4.52 -1.53 4.33
CA MET A 123 -5.03 -2.74 3.70
C MET A 123 -3.94 -3.48 2.89
N MET A 124 -3.03 -2.75 2.24
CA MET A 124 -1.89 -3.33 1.52
C MET A 124 -0.89 -3.99 2.47
N GLU A 125 -0.64 -3.42 3.66
CA GLU A 125 0.17 -4.06 4.70
C GLU A 125 -0.50 -5.34 5.25
N LEU A 126 -1.82 -5.31 5.52
CA LEU A 126 -2.57 -6.49 5.94
C LEU A 126 -2.56 -7.60 4.88
N LEU A 127 -2.60 -7.23 3.59
CA LEU A 127 -2.49 -8.19 2.49
C LEU A 127 -1.09 -8.78 2.37
N GLU A 128 -0.01 -8.02 2.61
CA GLU A 128 1.35 -8.57 2.71
C GLU A 128 1.40 -9.61 3.84
N ASP A 129 0.90 -9.28 5.03
CA ASP A 129 0.90 -10.19 6.17
C ASP A 129 0.07 -11.45 5.92
N TYR A 130 -1.08 -11.30 5.27
CA TYR A 130 -1.92 -12.44 4.91
C TYR A 130 -1.27 -13.33 3.85
N GLU A 131 -0.73 -12.75 2.78
CA GLU A 131 -0.14 -13.48 1.66
C GLU A 131 1.22 -14.10 2.02
N THR A 132 1.90 -13.57 3.03
CA THR A 132 3.10 -14.17 3.63
C THR A 132 2.79 -15.13 4.78
N ALA A 133 1.51 -15.38 5.06
CA ALA A 133 1.00 -16.25 6.12
C ALA A 133 1.47 -15.85 7.54
N LEU A 134 1.76 -14.56 7.76
CA LEU A 134 1.95 -14.00 9.09
C LEU A 134 0.62 -13.92 9.86
N ILE A 135 -0.49 -13.70 9.14
CA ILE A 135 -1.85 -13.78 9.66
C ILE A 135 -2.68 -14.75 8.80
N ASP A 136 -3.68 -15.38 9.42
CA ASP A 136 -4.65 -16.21 8.71
C ASP A 136 -5.87 -15.40 8.23
N GLU A 137 -6.77 -16.05 7.50
CA GLU A 137 -7.97 -15.41 6.93
C GLU A 137 -8.88 -14.82 8.02
N ASN A 138 -9.08 -15.55 9.12
CA ASN A 138 -9.91 -15.08 10.24
C ASN A 138 -9.32 -13.82 10.88
N SER A 139 -7.99 -13.80 11.05
CA SER A 139 -7.28 -12.65 11.59
C SER A 139 -7.38 -11.46 10.63
N PHE A 140 -7.18 -11.69 9.32
CA PHE A 140 -7.36 -10.65 8.31
C PHE A 140 -8.77 -10.06 8.36
N VAL A 141 -9.82 -10.89 8.32
CA VAL A 141 -11.22 -10.44 8.38
C VAL A 141 -11.48 -9.63 9.65
N CYS A 142 -11.08 -10.14 10.82
CA CYS A 142 -11.25 -9.45 12.10
C CYS A 142 -10.55 -8.08 12.12
N LEU A 143 -9.35 -7.96 11.54
CA LEU A 143 -8.63 -6.69 11.45
C LEU A 143 -9.33 -5.69 10.53
N VAL A 144 -9.88 -6.16 9.40
CA VAL A 144 -10.64 -5.29 8.49
C VAL A 144 -11.96 -4.85 9.10
N GLU A 145 -12.68 -5.73 9.80
CA GLU A 145 -13.89 -5.37 10.55
C GLU A 145 -13.60 -4.27 11.58
N ASN A 146 -12.48 -4.36 12.31
CA ASN A 146 -12.07 -3.30 13.23
C ASN A 146 -11.81 -1.96 12.51
N ILE A 147 -11.20 -1.98 11.31
CA ILE A 147 -11.01 -0.77 10.49
C ILE A 147 -12.36 -0.16 10.12
N LEU A 148 -13.31 -1.00 9.68
CA LEU A 148 -14.66 -0.59 9.29
C LEU A 148 -15.43 0.03 10.47
N ASP A 149 -15.36 -0.60 11.64
CA ASP A 149 -15.99 -0.10 12.88
C ASP A 149 -15.40 1.24 13.30
N ILE A 150 -14.07 1.41 13.23
CA ILE A 150 -13.43 2.69 13.53
C ILE A 150 -13.91 3.77 12.55
N ALA A 151 -14.13 3.43 11.27
CA ALA A 151 -14.58 4.37 10.25
C ALA A 151 -15.97 4.90 10.50
N GLU A 152 -16.88 4.01 10.89
CA GLU A 152 -18.24 4.39 11.28
C GLU A 152 -18.25 5.31 12.51
N ASN A 153 -17.33 5.10 13.45
CA ASN A 153 -17.34 5.79 14.73
C ASN A 153 -16.54 7.10 14.77
N LYS A 154 -15.55 7.31 13.89
CA LYS A 154 -14.61 8.45 14.00
C LYS A 154 -14.50 9.37 12.77
N GLY A 155 -15.12 9.03 11.64
CA GLY A 155 -15.10 9.87 10.44
C GLY A 155 -13.76 9.84 9.67
N GLU A 156 -13.83 10.11 8.37
CA GLU A 156 -12.80 9.78 7.36
C GLU A 156 -11.46 10.52 7.49
N LYS A 157 -11.43 11.68 8.16
CA LYS A 157 -10.25 12.59 8.15
C LYS A 157 -9.06 12.12 9.00
N ASP A 158 -9.24 11.12 9.86
CA ASP A 158 -8.18 10.64 10.75
C ASP A 158 -7.52 9.33 10.26
N PHE A 159 -7.91 8.79 9.10
CA PHE A 159 -7.55 7.42 8.68
C PHE A 159 -6.06 7.15 8.43
N ALA A 160 -5.33 8.06 7.79
CA ALA A 160 -3.88 7.89 7.59
C ALA A 160 -3.12 7.87 8.93
N ARG A 161 -3.55 8.67 9.90
CA ARG A 161 -3.03 8.66 11.28
C ARG A 161 -3.50 7.43 12.06
N PHE A 162 -4.65 6.85 11.71
CA PHE A 162 -5.12 5.57 12.24
C PHE A 162 -4.32 4.38 11.73
N GLY A 163 -3.78 4.39 10.50
CA GLY A 163 -2.86 3.34 10.03
C GLY A 163 -1.65 3.17 10.96
N LEU A 164 -1.04 4.29 11.36
CA LEU A 164 0.00 4.32 12.40
C LEU A 164 -0.48 3.78 13.75
N MET A 165 -1.68 4.16 14.17
CA MET A 165 -2.25 3.79 15.47
C MET A 165 -2.63 2.28 15.50
N ILE A 166 -3.08 1.71 14.38
CA ILE A 166 -3.39 0.29 14.24
C ILE A 166 -2.11 -0.52 14.16
N ASN A 167 -1.11 -0.12 13.37
CA ASN A 167 0.21 -0.78 13.39
C ASN A 167 0.82 -0.76 14.80
N GLN A 168 0.69 0.34 15.55
CA GLN A 168 1.10 0.39 16.95
C GLN A 168 0.25 -0.53 17.86
N MET A 169 -1.07 -0.60 17.65
CA MET A 169 -1.95 -1.47 18.45
C MET A 169 -1.77 -2.96 18.14
N LEU A 170 -1.44 -3.33 16.91
CA LEU A 170 -1.28 -4.73 16.50
C LEU A 170 0.13 -5.25 16.76
N TYR A 171 1.16 -4.43 16.54
CA TYR A 171 2.56 -4.89 16.59
C TYR A 171 3.39 -4.38 17.78
N ASN A 172 2.96 -3.34 18.54
CA ASN A 172 3.67 -2.88 19.76
C ASN A 172 3.10 -3.41 21.09
N ASN A 173 2.12 -4.32 21.08
CA ASN A 173 1.61 -4.98 22.30
C ASN A 173 2.53 -6.10 22.83
N GLY A 174 3.85 -5.87 22.79
CA GLY A 174 4.86 -6.67 23.47
C GLY A 174 4.91 -6.45 25.00
N THR A 175 4.14 -5.51 25.55
CA THR A 175 4.01 -5.35 27.01
C THR A 175 2.61 -4.93 27.43
N SER A 176 1.94 -5.90 28.07
CA SER A 176 0.82 -5.78 29.00
C SER A 176 -0.61 -5.66 28.44
N GLU A 177 -1.34 -6.75 28.71
CA GLU A 177 -2.79 -6.84 28.97
C GLU A 177 -3.75 -7.16 27.80
N LYS A 178 -4.00 -8.48 27.70
CA LYS A 178 -5.27 -9.15 27.37
C LYS A 178 -6.00 -8.61 26.15
N THR A 179 -5.66 -9.20 25.00
CA THR A 179 -6.65 -9.49 23.97
C THR A 179 -7.87 -10.14 24.63
N ARG A 180 -9.01 -9.45 24.58
CA ARG A 180 -10.30 -10.12 24.76
C ARG A 180 -10.40 -11.10 23.60
N SER A 181 -10.46 -12.39 23.95
CA SER A 181 -10.73 -13.46 23.02
C SER A 181 -12.04 -13.18 22.30
N CYS A 182 -12.00 -13.05 20.97
CA CYS A 182 -13.17 -13.34 20.16
C CYS A 182 -13.46 -14.84 20.35
N GLY A 183 -14.56 -15.12 21.02
CA GLY A 183 -15.16 -16.44 21.16
C GLY A 183 -16.55 -16.43 20.56
#